data_AF-A0A165H7L3-F1
#
_entry.id   AF-A0A165H7L3-F1
#
_cell.length_a   1.000
_cell.length_b   1.000
_cell.length_c   1.000
_cell.angle_alpha   90.00
_cell.angle_beta   90.00
_cell.angle_gamma   90.00
#
_symmetry.space_group_name_H-M   'P 1'
#
loop_
_entity.id
_entity.type
_entity.pdbx_description
1 polymer ?
#
loop_
_entity_poly.entity_id
_entity_poly.type
_entity_poly.pdbx_seq_one_letter_code
_entity_poly.pdbx_strand_id
1 'polypeptide(L)'
;MSLNHRRVISEGNLRLLAEAGQVSETNQPGCRRVSTQYISPFASRDTLDIPDFFNSAAALVFCGMQPAVAENLFDEWQNLPEEHFAYGHDIDRLGKNYIELRAAAVDAWLPEPQHDWEAALEHQGIKLSTRQGIMDPEYRDIRLSGTASEWALDTFICNWDFLASLEERVAHTFERLGGEKKITGDRSGSPDPSTPASTSRQPTSQSPQ
;
A
#
# COMPACT_ATOMS: atom_id res chain seq x y z
N MET A 1 25.30 -7.99 16.03
CA MET A 1 23.87 -8.18 16.34
C MET A 1 23.09 -7.90 15.07
N SER A 2 22.07 -8.70 14.76
CA SER A 2 21.32 -8.56 13.52
C SER A 2 20.28 -7.46 13.70
N LEU A 3 20.45 -6.32 13.02
CA LEU A 3 19.38 -5.34 12.86
C LEU A 3 18.13 -6.12 12.42
N ASN A 4 17.00 -5.92 13.10
CA ASN A 4 15.80 -6.70 12.85
C ASN A 4 15.21 -6.24 11.51
N HIS A 5 15.65 -6.86 10.41
CA HIS A 5 15.21 -6.53 9.06
C HIS A 5 13.79 -7.07 8.88
N ARG A 6 12.80 -6.26 9.25
CA ARG A 6 11.38 -6.58 9.01
C ARG A 6 11.12 -6.61 7.51
N ARG A 7 10.70 -7.76 6.99
CA ARG A 7 10.25 -7.89 5.60
C ARG A 7 8.93 -7.17 5.36
N VAL A 8 8.74 -6.67 4.15
CA VAL A 8 7.45 -6.07 3.73
C VAL A 8 6.36 -7.13 3.59
N ILE A 9 6.70 -8.26 2.95
CA ILE A 9 5.83 -9.43 2.84
C ILE A 9 6.56 -10.61 3.49
N SER A 10 5.86 -11.38 4.32
CA SER A 10 6.44 -12.55 4.98
C SER A 10 6.85 -13.63 3.96
N GLU A 11 7.81 -14.47 4.32
CA GLU A 11 8.24 -15.60 3.46
C GLU A 11 7.06 -16.54 3.13
N GLY A 12 6.11 -16.71 4.05
CA GLY A 12 4.91 -17.50 3.83
C GLY A 12 4.05 -16.94 2.69
N ASN A 13 3.73 -15.65 2.77
CA ASN A 13 2.93 -14.98 1.73
C ASN A 13 3.69 -14.83 0.42
N LEU A 14 5.00 -14.58 0.45
CA LEU A 14 5.84 -14.56 -0.74
C LEU A 14 5.84 -15.90 -1.47
N ARG A 15 5.89 -17.00 -0.73
CA ARG A 15 5.80 -18.34 -1.31
C ARG A 15 4.45 -18.57 -1.99
N LEU A 16 3.34 -18.15 -1.35
CA LEU A 16 2.01 -18.25 -1.96
C LEU A 16 1.90 -17.42 -3.25
N LEU A 17 2.45 -16.20 -3.26
CA LEU A 17 2.48 -15.36 -4.47
C LEU A 17 3.34 -16.00 -5.58
N ALA A 18 4.48 -16.60 -5.22
CA ALA A 18 5.35 -17.29 -6.18
C ALA A 18 4.66 -18.55 -6.77
N GLU A 19 3.97 -19.34 -5.94
CA GLU A 19 3.19 -20.51 -6.37
C GLU A 19 2.05 -20.11 -7.31
N ALA A 20 1.47 -18.92 -7.13
CA ALA A 20 0.46 -18.35 -8.02
C ALA A 20 1.06 -17.71 -9.30
N GLY A 21 2.39 -17.70 -9.48
CA GLY A 21 3.07 -17.09 -10.62
C GLY A 21 3.02 -15.55 -10.62
N GLN A 22 2.91 -14.94 -9.44
CA GLN A 22 2.66 -13.51 -9.26
C GLN A 22 3.88 -12.72 -8.84
N VAL A 23 5.02 -13.41 -8.77
CA VAL A 23 6.31 -12.88 -8.34
C VAL A 23 7.29 -13.10 -9.47
N SER A 24 8.04 -12.06 -9.80
CA SER A 24 9.19 -12.16 -10.68
C SER A 24 10.37 -11.35 -10.15
N GLU A 25 11.56 -11.67 -10.65
CA GLU A 25 12.75 -10.88 -10.38
C GLU A 25 12.64 -9.50 -11.05
N THR A 26 13.19 -8.49 -10.39
CA THR A 26 13.32 -7.14 -10.93
C THR A 26 14.79 -6.77 -11.06
N ASN A 27 15.07 -5.81 -11.93
CA ASN A 27 16.40 -5.22 -12.08
C ASN A 27 16.73 -4.23 -10.96
N GLN A 28 15.77 -3.92 -10.07
CA GLN A 28 15.98 -3.02 -8.94
C GLN A 28 16.51 -3.80 -7.71
N PRO A 29 17.72 -3.48 -7.22
CA PRO A 29 18.29 -4.14 -6.04
C PRO A 29 17.39 -3.96 -4.81
N GLY A 30 17.18 -5.04 -4.06
CA GLY A 30 16.37 -5.02 -2.83
C GLY A 30 14.87 -4.88 -3.06
N CYS A 31 14.41 -5.00 -4.31
CA CYS A 31 13.00 -5.03 -4.67
C CYS A 31 12.61 -6.38 -5.29
N ARG A 32 11.31 -6.61 -5.35
CA ARG A 32 10.69 -7.76 -6.00
C ARG A 32 9.48 -7.31 -6.79
N ARG A 33 9.29 -7.87 -7.98
CA ARG A 33 8.14 -7.53 -8.82
C ARG A 33 6.94 -8.38 -8.42
N VAL A 34 5.83 -7.74 -8.07
CA VAL A 34 4.59 -8.40 -7.65
C VAL A 34 3.43 -7.90 -8.50
N SER A 35 2.53 -8.80 -8.90
CA SER A 35 1.30 -8.39 -9.60
C SER A 35 0.37 -7.62 -8.67
N THR A 36 -0.16 -6.49 -9.16
CA THR A 36 -1.04 -5.61 -8.38
C THR A 36 -2.42 -6.23 -8.11
N GLN A 37 -2.82 -7.27 -8.85
CA GLN A 37 -4.11 -7.96 -8.67
C GLN A 37 -4.26 -8.65 -7.29
N TYR A 38 -3.14 -8.95 -6.63
CA TYR A 38 -3.12 -9.53 -5.27
C TYR A 38 -2.96 -8.48 -4.17
N ILE A 39 -2.83 -7.20 -4.56
CA ILE A 39 -2.56 -6.08 -3.67
C ILE A 39 -3.76 -5.12 -3.63
N SER A 40 -4.46 -4.97 -4.76
CA SER A 40 -5.65 -4.15 -4.89
C SER A 40 -6.70 -4.86 -5.73
N PRO A 41 -7.96 -4.95 -5.26
CA PRO A 41 -9.04 -5.58 -6.01
C PRO A 41 -9.46 -4.80 -7.26
N PHE A 42 -8.99 -3.56 -7.41
CA PHE A 42 -9.33 -2.67 -8.53
C PHE A 42 -8.16 -2.47 -9.49
N ALA A 43 -7.00 -3.10 -9.23
CA ALA A 43 -5.85 -2.92 -10.08
C ALA A 43 -5.98 -3.69 -11.41
N SER A 44 -5.49 -3.06 -12.48
CA SER A 44 -5.13 -3.68 -13.76
C SER A 44 -4.18 -4.87 -13.57
N ARG A 45 -3.92 -5.64 -14.65
CA ARG A 45 -2.88 -6.70 -14.66
C ARG A 45 -1.45 -6.14 -14.67
N ASP A 46 -1.23 -5.07 -13.91
CA ASP A 46 0.06 -4.42 -13.81
C ASP A 46 0.93 -5.11 -12.75
N THR A 47 2.20 -4.73 -12.76
CA THR A 47 3.19 -5.20 -11.81
C THR A 47 3.83 -4.01 -11.12
N LEU A 48 4.13 -4.18 -9.84
CA LEU A 48 4.76 -3.18 -9.01
C LEU A 48 6.04 -3.77 -8.39
N ASP A 49 7.11 -2.98 -8.39
CA ASP A 49 8.34 -3.34 -7.69
C ASP A 49 8.20 -2.95 -6.21
N ILE A 50 8.20 -3.94 -5.33
CA ILE A 50 8.01 -3.81 -3.88
C ILE A 50 9.36 -4.07 -3.18
N PRO A 51 9.78 -3.21 -2.25
CA PRO A 51 10.99 -3.45 -1.45
C PRO A 51 10.87 -4.72 -0.61
N ASP A 52 11.95 -5.51 -0.50
CA ASP A 52 11.95 -6.74 0.32
C ASP A 52 11.85 -6.43 1.83
N PHE A 53 12.42 -5.30 2.27
CA PHE A 53 12.53 -4.91 3.67
C PHE A 53 12.01 -3.49 3.92
N PHE A 54 11.30 -3.30 5.04
CA PHE A 54 10.79 -1.99 5.46
C PHE A 54 11.90 -0.99 5.71
N ASN A 55 12.86 -1.36 6.56
CA ASN A 55 13.97 -0.48 6.93
C ASN A 55 15.09 -0.62 5.89
N SER A 56 14.90 -0.03 4.71
CA SER A 56 15.85 -0.09 3.60
C SER A 56 15.81 1.17 2.72
N ALA A 57 16.92 1.44 2.02
CA ALA A 57 16.95 2.48 1.00
C ALA A 57 15.90 2.24 -0.11
N ALA A 58 15.67 0.98 -0.50
CA ALA A 58 14.66 0.62 -1.49
C ALA A 58 13.24 1.04 -1.06
N ALA A 59 12.91 0.95 0.24
CA ALA A 59 11.63 1.40 0.76
C ALA A 59 11.48 2.93 0.72
N LEU A 60 12.54 3.69 1.03
CA LEU A 60 12.52 5.14 0.89
C LEU A 60 12.36 5.57 -0.59
N VAL A 61 13.04 4.88 -1.51
CA VAL A 61 12.88 5.11 -2.96
C VAL A 61 11.46 4.79 -3.41
N PHE A 62 10.88 3.68 -2.94
CA PHE A 62 9.49 3.34 -3.19
C PHE A 62 8.57 4.49 -2.75
N CYS A 63 8.82 5.05 -1.55
CA CYS A 63 8.06 6.15 -0.98
C CYS A 63 8.25 7.51 -1.66
N GLY A 64 9.07 7.60 -2.71
CA GLY A 64 9.19 8.79 -3.54
C GLY A 64 10.49 9.55 -3.37
N MET A 65 11.41 9.09 -2.53
CA MET A 65 12.71 9.73 -2.39
C MET A 65 13.64 9.42 -3.56
N GLN A 66 14.56 10.34 -3.85
CA GLN A 66 15.65 10.12 -4.79
C GLN A 66 16.57 9.00 -4.28
N PRO A 67 17.10 8.14 -5.15
CA PRO A 67 18.00 7.05 -4.75
C PRO A 67 19.18 7.50 -3.90
N ALA A 68 19.88 8.55 -4.29
CA ALA A 68 21.02 9.07 -3.54
C ALA A 68 20.64 9.58 -2.14
N VAL A 69 19.46 10.19 -2.00
CA VAL A 69 18.96 10.65 -0.69
C VAL A 69 18.56 9.45 0.17
N ALA A 70 17.88 8.47 -0.42
CA ALA A 70 17.47 7.24 0.26
C ALA A 70 18.67 6.43 0.77
N GLU A 71 19.74 6.31 -0.01
CA GLU A 71 21.00 5.67 0.40
C GLU A 71 21.63 6.41 1.58
N ASN A 72 21.77 7.73 1.49
CA ASN A 72 22.35 8.53 2.58
C ASN A 72 21.55 8.40 3.89
N LEU A 73 20.22 8.45 3.82
CA LEU A 73 19.36 8.30 5.00
C LEU A 73 19.42 6.89 5.57
N PHE A 74 19.54 5.87 4.72
CA PHE A 74 19.71 4.50 5.17
C PHE A 74 21.06 4.30 5.85
N ASP A 75 22.14 4.83 5.29
CA ASP A 75 23.46 4.80 5.91
C ASP A 75 23.46 5.54 7.25
N GLU A 76 22.81 6.71 7.34
CA GLU A 76 22.62 7.43 8.60
C GLU A 76 21.89 6.56 9.62
N TRP A 77 20.76 5.96 9.22
CA TRP A 77 19.97 5.07 10.07
C TRP A 77 20.77 3.87 10.59
N GLN A 78 21.57 3.23 9.74
CA GLN A 78 22.41 2.08 10.12
C GLN A 78 23.50 2.44 11.14
N ASN A 79 23.94 3.70 11.15
CA ASN A 79 24.98 4.19 12.05
C ASN A 79 24.41 4.81 13.34
N LEU A 80 23.08 4.87 13.51
CA LEU A 80 22.48 5.36 14.74
C LEU A 80 22.76 4.40 15.91
N PRO A 81 23.13 4.93 17.10
CA PRO A 81 23.31 4.11 18.30
C PRO A 81 22.00 3.40 18.68
N GLU A 82 22.09 2.16 19.20
CA GLU A 82 20.91 1.31 19.48
C GLU A 82 19.85 1.96 20.39
N GLU A 83 20.30 2.81 21.30
CA GLU A 83 19.44 3.61 22.18
C GLU A 83 18.43 4.47 21.42
N HIS A 84 18.72 4.85 20.17
CA HIS A 84 17.80 5.60 19.32
C HIS A 84 16.68 4.71 18.76
N PHE A 85 16.88 3.41 18.56
CA PHE A 85 15.79 2.53 18.09
C PHE A 85 14.68 2.36 19.14
N ALA A 86 15.03 2.45 20.43
CA ALA A 86 14.07 2.35 21.54
C ALA A 86 13.06 3.51 21.59
N TYR A 87 13.36 4.65 20.95
CA TYR A 87 12.48 5.82 20.91
C TYR A 87 11.69 5.95 19.60
N GLY A 88 11.60 4.87 18.81
CA GLY A 88 10.85 4.88 17.55
C GLY A 88 11.51 5.71 16.46
N HIS A 89 12.84 5.70 16.39
CA HIS A 89 13.58 6.22 15.24
C HIS A 89 13.58 5.20 14.10
N ASP A 90 12.39 4.96 13.55
CA ASP A 90 12.23 4.23 12.31
C ASP A 90 12.72 5.08 11.13
N ILE A 91 13.17 4.43 10.06
CA ILE A 91 13.77 5.09 8.91
C ILE A 91 12.79 6.09 8.22
N ASP A 92 11.48 5.88 8.36
CA ASP A 92 10.45 6.76 7.82
C ASP A 92 10.49 8.14 8.48
N ARG A 93 10.79 8.19 9.78
CA ARG A 93 10.94 9.44 10.52
C ARG A 93 12.13 10.25 10.00
N LEU A 94 13.22 9.59 9.62
CA LEU A 94 14.36 10.27 8.98
C LEU A 94 13.95 10.84 7.61
N GLY A 95 13.18 10.09 6.82
CA GLY A 95 12.62 10.58 5.55
C GLY A 95 11.73 11.82 5.73
N LYS A 96 10.79 11.78 6.68
CA LYS A 96 9.92 12.91 7.02
C LYS A 96 10.71 14.14 7.46
N ASN A 97 11.60 13.96 8.44
CA ASN A 97 12.46 15.03 8.95
C ASN A 97 13.33 15.64 7.85
N TYR A 98 13.83 14.83 6.91
CA TYR A 98 14.62 15.31 5.78
C TYR A 98 13.79 16.26 4.91
N ILE A 99 12.56 15.87 4.55
CA ILE A 99 11.66 16.71 3.74
C ILE A 99 11.35 18.03 4.47
N GLU A 100 10.95 17.96 5.74
CA GLU A 100 10.64 19.14 6.56
C GLU A 100 11.83 20.10 6.68
N LEU A 101 13.03 19.57 6.94
CA LEU A 101 14.24 20.38 7.09
C LEU A 101 14.61 21.09 5.79
N ARG A 102 14.43 20.44 4.64
CA ARG A 102 14.68 21.03 3.32
C ARG A 102 13.62 22.06 2.96
N ALA A 103 12.36 21.80 3.30
CA ALA A 103 11.25 22.72 3.09
C ALA A 103 11.43 24.05 3.85
N ALA A 104 12.04 24.02 5.04
CA ALA A 104 12.36 25.23 5.79
C ALA A 104 13.27 26.21 5.02
N ALA A 105 14.08 25.72 4.07
CA ALA A 105 14.94 26.54 3.22
C ALA A 105 14.26 26.93 1.89
N VAL A 106 13.58 25.98 1.25
CA VAL A 106 12.92 26.16 -0.06
C VAL A 106 11.61 25.38 -0.09
N ASP A 107 10.50 26.11 -0.23
CA ASP A 107 9.17 25.54 -0.42
C ASP A 107 8.37 26.31 -1.47
N ALA A 108 7.34 25.67 -2.03
CA ALA A 108 6.49 26.23 -3.06
C ALA A 108 5.01 26.13 -2.67
N TRP A 109 4.25 27.22 -2.82
CA TRP A 109 2.81 27.25 -2.51
C TRP A 109 2.01 28.21 -3.40
N LEU A 110 2.68 29.06 -4.17
CA LEU A 110 2.07 29.88 -5.22
C LEU A 110 2.23 29.19 -6.57
N PRO A 111 1.37 29.50 -7.56
CA PRO A 111 1.56 28.99 -8.91
C PRO A 111 2.87 29.47 -9.54
N GLU A 112 3.29 28.79 -10.60
CA GLU A 112 4.35 29.27 -11.48
C GLU A 112 3.89 30.54 -12.23
N PRO A 113 4.78 31.52 -12.50
CA PRO A 113 6.22 31.49 -12.26
C PRO A 113 6.65 32.04 -10.88
N GLN A 114 5.71 32.34 -9.97
CA GLN A 114 6.05 32.96 -8.68
C GLN A 114 6.93 32.04 -7.83
N HIS A 115 6.56 30.76 -7.75
CA HIS A 115 7.34 29.75 -7.05
C HIS A 115 7.74 28.64 -8.01
N ASP A 116 8.98 28.15 -7.88
CA ASP A 116 9.51 27.04 -8.65
C ASP A 116 9.26 25.72 -7.90
N TRP A 117 8.14 25.07 -8.22
CA TRP A 117 7.73 23.81 -7.59
C TRP A 117 8.69 22.66 -7.89
N GLU A 118 9.21 22.60 -9.11
CA GLU A 118 10.12 21.54 -9.54
C GLU A 118 11.41 21.61 -8.72
N ALA A 119 11.99 22.82 -8.61
CA ALA A 119 13.19 23.04 -7.81
C ALA A 119 12.94 22.82 -6.30
N ALA A 120 11.77 23.20 -5.77
CA ALA A 120 11.43 22.98 -4.38
C ALA A 120 11.34 21.48 -4.03
N LEU A 121 10.59 20.70 -4.82
CA LEU A 121 10.47 19.25 -4.62
C LEU A 121 11.80 18.52 -4.85
N GLU A 122 12.62 18.98 -5.81
CA GLU A 122 13.97 18.46 -6.01
C GLU A 122 14.85 18.70 -4.79
N HIS A 123 14.81 19.92 -4.24
CA HIS A 123 15.56 20.29 -3.03
C HIS A 123 15.15 19.45 -1.81
N GLN A 124 13.87 19.09 -1.73
CA GLN A 124 13.32 18.18 -0.72
C GLN A 124 13.70 16.71 -0.94
N GLY A 125 14.45 16.39 -2.00
CA GLY A 125 14.96 15.05 -2.28
C GLY A 125 13.92 14.13 -2.91
N ILE A 126 12.88 14.69 -3.55
CA ILE A 126 11.81 13.90 -4.20
C ILE A 126 12.25 13.47 -5.60
N LYS A 127 12.03 12.20 -5.93
CA LYS A 127 12.41 11.62 -7.23
C LYS A 127 11.56 12.18 -8.36
N LEU A 128 12.14 12.24 -9.56
CA LEU A 128 11.52 12.87 -10.73
C LEU A 128 10.11 12.34 -11.03
N SER A 129 9.88 11.02 -10.98
CA SER A 129 8.55 10.48 -11.28
C SER A 129 7.50 10.88 -10.25
N THR A 130 7.88 11.02 -8.98
CA THR A 130 6.98 11.53 -7.94
C THR A 130 6.72 13.02 -8.11
N ARG A 131 7.75 13.81 -8.46
CA ARG A 131 7.59 15.24 -8.80
C ARG A 131 6.60 15.44 -9.93
N GLN A 132 6.75 14.66 -11.01
CA GLN A 132 5.86 14.70 -12.17
C GLN A 132 4.41 14.36 -11.80
N GLY A 133 4.19 13.39 -10.89
CA GLY A 133 2.85 13.06 -10.40
C GLY A 133 2.23 14.18 -9.56
N ILE A 134 3.02 14.81 -8.67
CA ILE A 134 2.56 15.95 -7.87
C ILE A 134 2.25 17.15 -8.78
N MET A 135 3.07 17.39 -9.80
CA MET A 135 2.96 18.53 -10.72
C MET A 135 2.09 18.25 -11.95
N ASP A 136 1.29 17.19 -11.95
CA ASP A 136 0.39 16.89 -13.05
C ASP A 136 -0.57 18.07 -13.31
N PRO A 137 -0.59 18.63 -14.54
CA PRO A 137 -1.45 19.77 -14.88
C PRO A 137 -2.94 19.53 -14.66
N GLU A 138 -3.41 18.28 -14.76
CA GLU A 138 -4.82 17.92 -14.54
C GLU A 138 -5.26 18.20 -13.09
N TYR A 139 -4.35 18.07 -12.14
CA TYR A 139 -4.61 18.24 -10.71
C TYR A 139 -4.04 19.55 -10.15
N ARG A 140 -3.79 20.55 -11.00
CA ARG A 140 -3.19 21.83 -10.59
C ARG A 140 -3.92 22.52 -9.43
N ASP A 141 -5.26 22.56 -9.47
CA ASP A 141 -6.04 23.24 -8.43
C ASP A 141 -5.95 22.50 -7.08
N ILE A 142 -5.83 21.17 -7.12
CA ILE A 142 -5.56 20.35 -5.93
C ILE A 142 -4.15 20.63 -5.44
N ARG A 143 -3.13 20.55 -6.31
CA ARG A 143 -1.74 20.87 -5.93
C ARG A 143 -1.62 22.23 -5.23
N LEU A 144 -2.33 23.26 -5.70
CA LEU A 144 -2.30 24.60 -5.10
C LEU A 144 -3.12 24.74 -3.80
N SER A 145 -3.78 23.68 -3.32
CA SER A 145 -4.42 23.68 -2.00
C SER A 145 -3.45 23.41 -0.85
N GLY A 146 -2.18 23.12 -1.16
CA GLY A 146 -1.11 22.91 -0.19
C GLY A 146 0.24 23.39 -0.70
N THR A 147 1.27 23.14 0.09
CA THR A 147 2.68 23.42 -0.21
C THR A 147 3.35 22.21 -0.89
N ALA A 148 4.50 22.42 -1.53
CA ALA A 148 5.30 21.33 -2.09
C ALA A 148 5.71 20.34 -0.99
N SER A 149 6.07 20.83 0.19
CA SER A 149 6.41 19.98 1.34
C SER A 149 5.23 19.15 1.85
N GLU A 150 4.03 19.71 1.92
CA GLU A 150 2.81 18.96 2.27
C GLU A 150 2.56 17.82 1.28
N TRP A 151 2.59 18.07 -0.03
CA TRP A 151 2.40 17.02 -1.04
C TRP A 151 3.52 15.97 -1.04
N ALA A 152 4.76 16.38 -0.80
CA ALA A 152 5.89 15.48 -0.66
C ALA A 152 5.74 14.56 0.56
N LEU A 153 5.37 15.12 1.72
CA LEU A 153 5.12 14.37 2.95
C LEU A 153 3.93 13.43 2.82
N ASP A 154 2.80 13.91 2.28
CA ASP A 154 1.61 13.08 2.09
C ASP A 154 1.89 11.91 1.15
N THR A 155 2.60 12.16 0.05
CA THR A 155 3.00 11.09 -0.87
C THR A 155 3.91 10.08 -0.19
N PHE A 156 4.89 10.55 0.58
CA PHE A 156 5.80 9.69 1.33
C PHE A 156 5.05 8.83 2.35
N ILE A 157 4.19 9.44 3.17
CA ILE A 157 3.40 8.78 4.20
C ILE A 157 2.43 7.76 3.59
N CYS A 158 1.67 8.15 2.55
CA CYS A 158 0.73 7.25 1.90
C CYS A 158 1.43 6.01 1.33
N ASN A 159 2.60 6.18 0.72
CA ASN A 159 3.38 5.05 0.21
C ASN A 159 3.97 4.19 1.33
N TRP A 160 4.40 4.80 2.43
CA TRP A 160 4.89 4.08 3.59
C TRP A 160 3.79 3.22 4.24
N ASP A 161 2.61 3.80 4.45
CA ASP A 161 1.44 3.12 5.01
C ASP A 161 0.93 2.02 4.07
N PHE A 162 1.04 2.23 2.75
CA PHE A 162 0.79 1.20 1.77
C PHE A 162 1.72 0.00 1.97
N LEU A 163 3.04 0.22 2.12
CA LEU A 163 3.97 -0.86 2.43
C LEU A 163 3.61 -1.53 3.76
N ALA A 164 3.29 -0.73 4.79
CA ALA A 164 2.95 -1.19 6.14
C ALA A 164 1.78 -2.17 6.15
N SER A 165 0.79 -1.93 5.30
CA SER A 165 -0.43 -2.74 5.17
C SER A 165 -0.32 -3.87 4.12
N LEU A 166 0.80 -4.01 3.41
CA LEU A 166 0.88 -4.91 2.27
C LEU A 166 0.73 -6.38 2.64
N GLU A 167 1.36 -6.81 3.74
CA GLU A 167 1.25 -8.17 4.27
C GLU A 167 -0.21 -8.57 4.53
N GLU A 168 -0.96 -7.69 5.21
CA GLU A 168 -2.37 -7.92 5.53
C GLU A 168 -3.24 -7.97 4.28
N ARG A 169 -2.99 -7.09 3.31
CA ARG A 169 -3.71 -7.08 2.01
C ARG A 169 -3.50 -8.36 1.22
N VAL A 170 -2.27 -8.87 1.20
CA VAL A 170 -1.93 -10.12 0.51
C VAL A 170 -2.59 -11.30 1.21
N ALA A 171 -2.49 -11.40 2.54
CA ALA A 171 -3.13 -12.45 3.32
C ALA A 171 -4.65 -12.48 3.10
N HIS A 172 -5.31 -11.34 3.23
CA HIS A 172 -6.76 -11.22 3.01
C HIS A 172 -7.17 -11.58 1.57
N THR A 173 -6.34 -11.25 0.58
CA THR A 173 -6.63 -11.62 -0.82
C THR A 173 -6.53 -13.13 -1.03
N PHE A 174 -5.56 -13.80 -0.43
CA PHE A 174 -5.48 -15.27 -0.47
C PHE A 174 -6.64 -15.94 0.26
N GLU A 175 -7.08 -15.42 1.40
CA GLU A 175 -8.25 -15.94 2.10
C GLU A 175 -9.51 -15.82 1.23
N ARG A 176 -9.69 -14.68 0.56
CA ARG A 176 -10.83 -14.45 -0.34
C ARG A 176 -10.81 -15.38 -1.55
N LEU A 177 -9.65 -15.53 -2.22
CA LEU A 177 -9.52 -16.40 -3.40
C LEU A 177 -9.50 -17.89 -3.04
N GLY A 178 -8.97 -18.25 -1.87
CA GLY A 178 -8.95 -19.62 -1.35
C GLY A 178 -10.29 -20.07 -0.76
N GLY A 179 -11.09 -19.14 -0.25
CA GLY A 179 -12.44 -19.38 0.26
C GLY A 179 -13.44 -19.84 -0.80
N GLU A 180 -13.20 -19.53 -2.08
CA GLU A 180 -14.05 -20.01 -3.19
C GLU A 180 -13.94 -21.52 -3.44
N LYS A 181 -12.91 -22.20 -2.92
CA LYS A 181 -12.81 -23.68 -2.99
C LYS A 181 -13.58 -24.41 -1.88
N LYS A 182 -14.24 -23.70 -0.97
CA LYS A 182 -14.99 -24.29 0.16
C LYS A 182 -16.49 -24.00 0.15
N ILE A 183 -17.07 -23.68 -1.01
CA ILE A 183 -18.49 -23.99 -1.26
C ILE A 183 -18.55 -25.40 -1.85
N THR A 184 -18.42 -26.38 -0.95
CA THR A 184 -19.12 -27.66 -1.07
C THR A 184 -20.55 -27.35 -1.52
N GLY A 185 -21.03 -27.90 -2.64
CA GLY A 185 -21.25 -29.33 -2.68
C GLY A 185 -22.32 -29.75 -1.67
N ASP A 186 -23.36 -28.94 -1.44
CA ASP A 186 -24.66 -29.39 -0.95
C ASP A 186 -25.75 -28.34 -1.22
N ARG A 187 -26.12 -28.16 -2.50
CA ARG A 187 -27.45 -27.63 -2.84
C ARG A 187 -28.41 -28.82 -2.92
N SER A 188 -28.64 -29.46 -1.77
CA SER A 188 -29.83 -30.26 -1.56
C SER A 188 -31.01 -29.32 -1.29
N GLY A 189 -31.89 -29.21 -2.28
CA GLY A 189 -33.31 -28.93 -2.08
C GLY A 189 -33.74 -27.51 -1.75
N SER A 190 -33.79 -26.63 -2.75
CA SER A 190 -34.92 -25.68 -2.80
C SER A 190 -36.16 -26.47 -3.22
N PRO A 191 -37.28 -26.45 -2.47
CA PRO A 191 -38.52 -27.03 -2.93
C PRO A 191 -39.03 -26.23 -4.14
N ASP A 192 -39.30 -26.95 -5.21
CA ASP A 192 -39.97 -26.46 -6.41
C ASP A 192 -41.35 -25.87 -6.03
N PRO A 193 -41.71 -24.64 -6.41
CA PRO A 193 -43.00 -24.01 -6.06
C PRO A 193 -44.21 -24.63 -6.79
N SER A 194 -44.04 -25.79 -7.42
CA SER A 194 -44.99 -26.36 -8.38
C SER A 194 -45.78 -27.56 -7.81
N THR A 195 -46.10 -27.56 -6.51
CA THR A 195 -46.98 -28.59 -5.93
C THR A 195 -48.41 -28.04 -5.76
N PRO A 196 -49.41 -28.56 -6.50
CA PRO A 196 -50.79 -28.12 -6.34
C PRO A 196 -51.36 -28.58 -4.99
N ALA A 197 -51.97 -27.65 -4.25
CA ALA A 197 -52.65 -27.91 -3.00
C ALA A 197 -53.83 -28.88 -3.22
N SER A 198 -53.64 -30.13 -2.81
CA SER A 198 -54.69 -31.15 -2.86
C SER A 198 -55.55 -31.08 -1.61
N THR A 199 -56.73 -30.53 -1.83
CA THR A 199 -58.03 -30.63 -1.15
C THR A 199 -58.20 -31.53 0.10
N SER A 200 -59.00 -30.98 1.02
CA SER A 200 -60.12 -31.65 1.72
C SER A 200 -59.85 -32.27 3.11
N ARG A 201 -60.47 -31.68 4.15
CA ARG A 201 -61.62 -32.27 4.90
C ARG A 201 -62.04 -31.39 6.10
N GLN A 202 -63.28 -30.88 6.06
CA GLN A 202 -64.18 -30.77 7.22
C GLN A 202 -64.55 -32.19 7.73
N PRO A 203 -65.27 -32.41 8.86
CA PRO A 203 -65.88 -31.51 9.86
C PRO A 203 -65.40 -31.88 11.31
N THR A 204 -65.81 -31.31 12.45
CA THR A 204 -67.14 -31.42 13.11
C THR A 204 -67.15 -30.62 14.42
N SER A 205 -68.29 -29.98 14.69
CA SER A 205 -68.90 -29.53 15.96
C SER A 205 -68.22 -29.82 17.31
N GLN A 206 -68.24 -28.82 18.22
CA GLN A 206 -69.07 -28.83 19.46
C GLN A 206 -68.90 -27.53 20.28
N SER A 207 -70.03 -26.89 20.60
CA SER A 207 -70.18 -25.94 21.72
C SER A 207 -70.23 -26.70 23.05
N PRO A 208 -69.86 -26.09 24.19
CA PRO A 208 -70.92 -25.53 25.04
C PRO A 208 -70.51 -24.31 25.90
N GLN A 209 -71.37 -23.30 25.94
CA GLN A 209 -72.05 -22.70 27.12
C GLN A 209 -72.51 -21.27 26.78
#